data_AF-A0A7G6SPV9-F1
#
_entry.id   AF-A0A7G6SPV9-F1
#
_cell.length_a   1.000
_cell.length_b   1.000
_cell.length_c   1.000
_cell.angle_alpha   90.00
_cell.angle_beta   90.00
_cell.angle_gamma   90.00
#
_symmetry.space_group_name_H-M   'P 1'
#
loop_
_entity.id
_entity.type
_entity.pdbx_description
1 polymer ?
#
loop_
_entity_poly.entity_id
_entity_poly.type
_entity_poly.pdbx_seq_one_letter_code
_entity_poly.pdbx_strand_id
1 'polypeptide(L)'
;MTTRKDRLKKLVKVQEQLTALHETRHATFLAAANAAEAEARELIGHFDQDNSLSGLFPDLYHRRIAQAVVRQEKSLESARQEAGLIATANARTNMVERAYKDVRNRDERERSDRERLDLIAQKRNEE
;
A
#
# COMPACT_ATOMS: atom_id res chain seq x y z
N MET A 1 2.87 -2.01 32.82
CA MET A 1 4.00 -1.74 31.91
C MET A 1 3.72 -2.43 30.58
N THR A 2 3.82 -1.75 29.43
CA THR A 2 3.59 -2.39 28.12
C THR A 2 4.77 -3.27 27.74
N THR A 3 4.51 -4.53 27.35
CA THR A 3 5.59 -5.46 27.01
C THR A 3 6.19 -5.10 25.65
N ARG A 4 7.43 -5.55 25.38
CA ARG A 4 8.06 -5.40 24.06
C ARG A 4 7.19 -6.03 22.96
N LYS A 5 6.55 -7.17 23.24
CA LYS A 5 5.61 -7.86 22.36
C LYS A 5 4.41 -6.98 21.99
N ASP A 6 3.79 -6.31 22.97
CA ASP A 6 2.65 -5.42 22.72
C ASP A 6 3.02 -4.21 21.87
N ARG A 7 4.22 -3.64 22.10
CA ARG A 7 4.74 -2.53 21.29
C ARG A 7 4.98 -2.94 19.84
N LEU A 8 5.60 -4.11 19.61
CA LEU A 8 5.82 -4.65 18.26
C LEU A 8 4.49 -4.96 17.56
N LYS A 9 3.52 -5.54 18.26
CA LYS A 9 2.17 -5.79 17.72
C LYS A 9 1.49 -4.50 17.24
N LYS A 10 1.59 -3.43 18.03
CA LYS A 10 1.06 -2.11 17.64
C LYS A 10 1.82 -1.54 16.44
N LEU A 11 3.14 -1.71 16.41
CA LEU A 11 3.96 -1.22 15.30
C LEU A 11 3.62 -1.93 13.99
N VAL A 12 3.42 -3.26 13.99
CA VAL A 12 2.95 -4.01 12.80
C VAL A 12 1.66 -3.39 12.26
N LYS A 13 0.64 -3.19 13.11
CA LYS A 13 -0.63 -2.59 12.69
C LYS A 13 -0.48 -1.21 12.06
N VAL A 14 0.38 -0.37 12.62
CA VAL A 14 0.63 0.97 12.07
C VAL A 14 1.33 0.87 10.71
N GLN A 15 2.29 -0.05 10.55
CA GLN A 15 2.97 -0.24 9.26
C GLN A 15 2.02 -0.81 8.19
N GLU A 16 1.11 -1.72 8.56
CA GLU A 16 0.03 -2.21 7.67
C GLU A 16 -0.88 -1.06 7.22
N GLN A 17 -1.29 -0.18 8.14
CA GLN A 17 -2.11 0.98 7.81
C GLN A 17 -1.39 1.97 6.87
N LEU A 18 -0.11 2.21 7.10
CA LEU A 18 0.71 3.05 6.20
C LEU A 18 0.84 2.42 4.81
N THR A 19 1.02 1.10 4.74
CA THR A 19 1.07 0.37 3.48
C THR A 19 -0.24 0.51 2.72
N ALA A 20 -1.38 0.28 3.38
CA ALA A 20 -2.71 0.45 2.79
C ALA A 20 -2.98 1.89 2.32
N LEU A 21 -2.46 2.90 3.02
CA LEU A 21 -2.55 4.29 2.57
C LEU A 21 -1.80 4.50 1.24
N HIS A 22 -0.60 3.96 1.10
CA HIS A 22 0.16 4.07 -0.15
C HIS A 22 -0.49 3.28 -1.29
N GLU A 23 -1.05 2.11 -1.00
CA GLU A 23 -1.81 1.30 -1.98
C GLU A 23 -3.05 2.02 -2.49
N THR A 24 -3.83 2.65 -1.61
CA THR A 24 -5.01 3.43 -2.01
C THR A 24 -4.63 4.64 -2.85
N ARG A 25 -3.55 5.36 -2.50
CA ARG A 25 -3.03 6.48 -3.31
C ARG A 25 -2.55 6.01 -4.67
N HIS A 26 -1.78 4.93 -4.73
CA HIS A 26 -1.34 4.31 -5.97
C HIS A 26 -2.53 3.95 -6.87
N ALA A 27 -3.55 3.29 -6.33
CA ALA A 27 -4.77 2.97 -7.07
C ALA A 27 -5.50 4.22 -7.57
N THR A 28 -5.55 5.28 -6.76
CA THR A 28 -6.16 6.56 -7.15
C THR A 28 -5.43 7.21 -8.32
N PHE A 29 -4.10 7.22 -8.30
CA PHE A 29 -3.30 7.76 -9.40
C PHE A 29 -3.44 6.93 -10.68
N LEU A 30 -3.51 5.60 -10.59
CA LEU A 30 -3.78 4.75 -11.74
C LEU A 30 -5.18 4.99 -12.31
N ALA A 31 -6.19 5.15 -11.46
CA ALA A 31 -7.55 5.48 -11.90
C ALA A 31 -7.58 6.84 -12.61
N ALA A 32 -6.89 7.85 -12.07
CA ALA A 32 -6.78 9.17 -12.69
C ALA A 32 -6.05 9.13 -14.04
N ALA A 33 -4.98 8.32 -14.15
CA ALA A 33 -4.28 8.11 -15.42
C ALA A 33 -5.19 7.48 -16.47
N ASN A 34 -5.91 6.40 -16.11
CA ASN A 34 -6.84 5.73 -17.02
C ASN A 34 -7.99 6.64 -17.45
N ALA A 35 -8.51 7.47 -16.54
CA ALA A 35 -9.57 8.43 -16.86
C ALA A 35 -9.07 9.52 -17.84
N ALA A 36 -7.86 10.04 -17.64
CA ALA A 36 -7.26 11.02 -18.54
C ALA A 36 -6.97 10.41 -19.92
N GLU A 37 -6.55 9.15 -19.98
CA GLU A 37 -6.37 8.41 -21.22
C GLU A 37 -7.69 8.19 -21.98
N ALA A 38 -8.74 7.80 -21.25
CA ALA A 38 -10.07 7.62 -21.82
C ALA A 38 -10.59 8.94 -22.42
N GLU A 39 -10.46 10.05 -21.68
CA GLU A 39 -10.84 11.39 -22.18
C GLU A 39 -10.05 11.75 -23.46
N ALA A 40 -8.74 11.49 -23.51
CA ALA A 40 -7.94 11.75 -24.70
C ALA A 40 -8.42 10.94 -25.90
N ARG A 41 -8.72 9.64 -25.70
CA ARG A 41 -9.24 8.75 -26.75
C ARG A 41 -10.63 9.18 -27.23
N GLU A 42 -11.51 9.59 -26.33
CA GLU A 42 -12.83 10.12 -26.68
C GLU A 42 -12.70 11.40 -27.50
N LEU A 43 -11.80 12.31 -27.12
CA LEU A 43 -11.56 13.55 -27.87
C LEU A 43 -11.02 13.29 -29.27
N ILE A 44 -10.12 12.32 -29.44
CA ILE A 44 -9.62 11.89 -30.75
C ILE A 44 -10.75 11.25 -31.56
N GLY A 45 -11.52 10.33 -30.97
CA GLY A 45 -12.63 9.68 -31.65
C GLY A 45 -13.73 10.66 -32.08
N HIS A 46 -14.00 11.70 -31.29
CA HIS A 46 -14.89 12.78 -31.66
C HIS A 46 -14.30 13.72 -32.70
N PHE A 47 -12.98 13.88 -32.76
CA PHE A 47 -12.33 14.70 -33.77
C PHE A 47 -12.59 14.16 -35.18
N ASP A 48 -12.59 12.84 -35.35
CA ASP A 48 -12.75 12.12 -36.63
C ASP A 48 -14.22 11.98 -37.11
N GLN A 49 -15.22 12.49 -36.37
CA GLN A 49 -16.63 12.37 -36.73
C GLN A 49 -17.10 13.50 -37.65
N ASP A 50 -17.90 13.17 -38.67
CA ASP A 50 -18.43 14.14 -39.66
C ASP A 50 -19.31 15.25 -39.07
N ASN A 51 -19.87 15.05 -37.87
CA ASN A 51 -20.71 16.02 -37.17
C ASN A 51 -19.97 16.77 -36.05
N SER A 52 -18.64 16.71 -36.06
CA SER A 52 -17.78 17.27 -35.04
C SER A 52 -17.52 18.76 -35.27
N LEU A 53 -17.47 19.53 -34.18
CA LEU A 53 -17.00 20.92 -34.20
C LEU A 53 -15.47 21.02 -34.38
N SER A 54 -14.79 19.88 -34.57
CA SER A 54 -13.34 19.81 -34.81
C SER A 54 -12.89 20.64 -36.01
N GLY A 55 -13.68 20.70 -37.08
CA GLY A 55 -13.39 21.53 -38.24
C GLY A 55 -13.42 23.04 -37.98
N LEU A 56 -14.17 23.47 -36.95
CA LEU A 56 -14.30 24.88 -36.56
C LEU A 56 -13.30 25.28 -35.47
N PHE A 57 -12.92 24.35 -34.58
CA PHE A 57 -12.00 24.59 -33.48
C PHE A 57 -10.92 23.52 -33.31
N PRO A 58 -10.03 23.28 -34.30
CA PRO A 58 -8.99 22.25 -34.21
C PRO A 58 -8.03 22.48 -33.04
N ASP A 59 -7.65 23.74 -32.80
CA ASP A 59 -6.70 24.11 -31.75
C ASP A 59 -7.21 23.81 -30.34
N LEU A 60 -8.53 23.91 -30.14
CA LEU A 60 -9.14 23.59 -28.85
C LEU A 60 -9.04 22.09 -28.56
N TYR A 61 -9.29 21.25 -29.57
CA TYR A 61 -9.15 19.79 -29.47
C TYR A 61 -7.70 19.39 -29.21
N HIS A 62 -6.76 19.88 -30.03
CA HIS A 62 -5.34 19.59 -29.83
C HIS A 62 -4.84 20.00 -28.44
N ARG A 63 -5.22 21.18 -27.97
CA ARG A 63 -4.86 21.65 -26.63
C ARG A 63 -5.44 20.76 -25.54
N ARG A 64 -6.70 20.33 -25.68
CA ARG A 64 -7.38 19.50 -24.68
C ARG A 64 -6.83 18.07 -24.64
N ILE A 65 -6.53 17.49 -25.82
CA ILE A 65 -5.85 16.19 -25.94
C ILE A 65 -4.46 16.28 -25.29
N ALA A 66 -3.67 17.31 -25.64
CA ALA A 66 -2.35 17.51 -25.04
C ALA A 66 -2.42 17.66 -23.51
N GLN A 67 -3.41 18.39 -22.99
CA GLN A 67 -3.64 18.52 -21.55
C GLN A 67 -4.02 17.19 -20.90
N ALA A 68 -4.87 16.38 -21.54
CA ALA A 68 -5.24 15.06 -21.04
C ALA A 68 -4.03 14.12 -20.98
N VAL A 69 -3.19 14.09 -22.02
CA VAL A 69 -1.93 13.33 -22.03
C VAL A 69 -0.98 13.78 -20.92
N VAL A 70 -0.78 15.08 -20.75
CA VAL A 70 0.07 15.59 -19.65
C VAL A 70 -0.48 15.21 -18.27
N ARG A 71 -1.81 15.20 -18.08
CA ARG A 71 -2.42 14.74 -16.83
C ARG A 71 -2.21 13.24 -16.61
N GLN A 72 -2.32 12.44 -17.67
CA GLN A 72 -2.06 11.00 -17.63
C GLN A 72 -0.61 10.75 -17.21
N GLU A 73 0.36 11.38 -17.86
CA GLU A 73 1.79 11.22 -17.56
C GLU A 73 2.12 11.58 -16.11
N LYS A 74 1.62 12.72 -15.62
CA LYS A 74 1.81 13.15 -14.22
C LYS A 74 1.21 12.15 -13.22
N SER A 75 0.04 11.61 -13.54
CA SER A 75 -0.63 10.61 -12.69
C SER A 75 0.15 9.30 -12.69
N LEU A 76 0.68 8.86 -13.83
CA LEU A 76 1.54 7.67 -13.91
C LEU A 76 2.87 7.85 -13.19
N GLU A 77 3.49 9.03 -13.28
CA GLU A 77 4.70 9.35 -12.52
C GLU A 77 4.43 9.29 -11.01
N SER A 78 3.32 9.88 -10.57
CA SER A 78 2.89 9.85 -9.17
C SER A 78 2.61 8.41 -8.69
N ALA A 79 1.97 7.59 -9.53
CA ALA A 79 1.77 6.17 -9.27
C ALA A 79 3.11 5.42 -9.13
N ARG A 80 4.09 5.67 -10.01
CA ARG A 80 5.43 5.07 -9.90
C ARG A 80 6.13 5.43 -8.60
N GLN A 81 6.03 6.69 -8.17
CA GLN A 81 6.58 7.13 -6.89
C GLN A 81 5.92 6.39 -5.72
N GLU A 82 4.58 6.30 -5.71
CA GLU A 82 3.85 5.54 -4.69
C GLU A 82 4.20 4.05 -4.70
N ALA A 83 4.42 3.43 -5.87
CA ALA A 83 4.85 2.03 -5.95
C ALA A 83 6.21 1.80 -5.24
N GLY A 84 7.15 2.75 -5.36
CA GLY A 84 8.40 2.72 -4.61
C GLY A 84 8.21 2.85 -3.10
N LEU A 85 7.26 3.68 -2.66
CA LEU A 85 6.89 3.83 -1.26
C LEU A 85 6.23 2.56 -0.71
N ILE A 86 5.34 1.91 -1.48
CA ILE A 86 4.72 0.62 -1.14
C ILE A 86 5.80 -0.44 -0.96
N ALA A 87 6.75 -0.57 -1.88
CA ALA A 87 7.84 -1.54 -1.77
C ALA A 87 8.66 -1.34 -0.48
N THR A 88 8.97 -0.07 -0.16
CA THR A 88 9.70 0.29 1.06
C THR A 88 8.88 0.02 2.32
N ALA A 89 7.59 0.37 2.31
CA ALA A 89 6.68 0.12 3.42
C ALA A 89 6.52 -1.38 3.68
N ASN A 90 6.33 -2.19 2.63
CA ASN A 90 6.27 -3.64 2.71
C ASN A 90 7.55 -4.25 3.31
N ALA A 91 8.73 -3.77 2.90
CA ALA A 91 9.98 -4.22 3.48
C ALA A 91 10.04 -3.94 5.00
N ARG A 92 9.61 -2.75 5.44
CA ARG A 92 9.55 -2.39 6.86
C ARG A 92 8.53 -3.24 7.64
N THR A 93 7.32 -3.42 7.11
CA THR A 93 6.29 -4.29 7.71
C THR A 93 6.82 -5.69 7.93
N ASN A 94 7.45 -6.28 6.91
CA ASN A 94 8.05 -7.61 6.98
C ASN A 94 9.15 -7.72 8.06
N MET A 95 10.00 -6.69 8.21
CA MET A 95 11.02 -6.67 9.28
C MET A 95 10.39 -6.64 10.67
N VAL A 96 9.37 -5.80 10.87
CA VAL A 96 8.68 -5.68 12.17
C VAL A 96 7.90 -6.94 12.50
N GLU A 97 7.25 -7.56 11.52
CA GLU A 97 6.55 -8.84 11.70
C GLU A 97 7.50 -9.96 12.12
N ARG A 98 8.67 -10.07 11.48
CA ARG A 98 9.70 -11.04 11.88
C ARG A 98 10.12 -10.81 13.33
N ALA A 99 10.43 -9.57 13.70
CA ALA A 99 10.80 -9.22 15.07
C ALA A 99 9.68 -9.54 16.07
N TYR A 100 8.41 -9.32 15.71
CA TYR A 100 7.26 -9.68 16.53
C TYR A 100 7.13 -11.20 16.71
N LYS A 101 7.25 -11.97 15.62
CA LYS A 101 7.20 -13.45 15.66
C LYS A 101 8.32 -14.01 16.53
N ASP A 102 9.53 -13.47 16.43
CA ASP A 102 10.68 -13.90 17.23
C ASP A 102 10.46 -13.69 18.73
N VAL A 103 9.99 -12.50 19.12
CA VAL A 103 9.68 -12.19 20.53
C VAL A 103 8.52 -13.07 21.02
N ARG A 104 7.47 -13.23 20.22
CA ARG A 104 6.34 -14.09 20.57
C ARG A 104 6.79 -15.54 20.83
N ASN A 105 7.62 -16.10 19.95
CA ASN A 105 8.12 -17.47 20.07
C ASN A 105 9.06 -17.65 21.27
N ARG A 106 9.78 -16.60 21.68
CA ARG A 106 10.59 -16.63 22.91
C ARG A 106 9.70 -16.60 24.15
N ASP A 107 8.73 -15.69 24.19
CA ASP A 107 7.77 -15.60 25.30
C ASP A 107 6.99 -16.92 25.50
N GLU A 108 6.58 -17.57 24.41
CA GLU A 108 5.87 -18.86 24.47
C GLU A 108 6.77 -19.99 24.99
N ARG A 109 8.06 -20.03 24.58
CA ARG A 109 9.03 -20.99 25.10
C ARG A 109 9.31 -20.78 26.59
N GLU A 110 9.58 -19.55 27.00
CA GLU A 110 9.84 -19.23 28.41
C GLU A 110 8.64 -19.55 29.31
N ARG A 111 7.40 -19.36 28.81
CA ARG A 111 6.20 -19.78 29.54
C ARG A 111 6.10 -21.30 29.66
N SER A 112 6.28 -22.01 28.55
CA SER A 112 6.24 -23.48 28.56
C SER A 112 7.31 -24.07 29.47
N ASP A 113 8.52 -23.51 29.49
CA ASP A 113 9.59 -23.96 30.36
C ASP A 113 9.28 -23.68 31.84
N ARG A 114 8.69 -22.51 32.17
CA ARG A 114 8.20 -22.23 33.53
C ARG A 114 7.11 -23.21 33.95
N GLU A 115 6.10 -23.43 33.12
CA GLU A 115 5.01 -24.38 33.39
C GLU A 115 5.55 -25.79 33.64
N ARG A 116 6.56 -26.23 32.88
CA ARG A 116 7.24 -27.52 33.11
C ARG A 116 7.97 -27.58 34.45
N LEU A 117 8.68 -26.52 34.81
CA LEU A 117 9.40 -26.44 36.09
C LEU A 117 8.42 -26.42 37.27
N ASP A 118 7.32 -25.69 37.16
CA ASP A 118 6.27 -25.65 38.18
C ASP A 118 5.64 -27.03 38.39
N LEU A 119 5.36 -27.78 37.31
CA LEU A 119 4.87 -29.16 37.39
C LEU A 119 5.87 -30.10 38.09
N ILE A 120 7.17 -29.95 37.81
CA ILE A 120 8.22 -30.73 38.48
C ILE A 120 8.30 -30.37 39.97
N ALA A 121 8.23 -29.08 40.29
CA ALA A 121 8.26 -28.60 41.67
C ALA A 121 7.03 -29.09 42.47
N GLN A 122 5.85 -29.10 41.87
CA GLN A 122 4.64 -29.68 42.47
C GLN A 122 4.81 -31.17 42.75
N LYS A 123 5.26 -31.96 41.76
CA LYS A 123 5.51 -33.39 41.95
C LYS A 123 6.51 -33.69 43.07
N ARG A 124 7.55 -32.86 43.21
CA ARG A 124 8.57 -33.04 44.26
C ARG A 124 8.07 -32.68 45.67
N ASN A 125 7.05 -31.84 45.78
CA ASN A 125 6.43 -31.48 47.06
C ASN A 125 5.33 -32.48 47.49
N GLU A 126 4.87 -33.34 46.58
CA GLU A 126 3.87 -34.39 46.84
C GLU A 126 4.52 -35.72 47.29
N GLU A 127 5.84 -35.88 47.14
CA GLU A 127 6.67 -36.96 47.72
C GLU A 127 7.16 -36.60 49.14
#